data_AF-A0A6P0J594-F1
#
_entry.id   AF-A0A6P0J594-F1
#
_cell.length_a   1.000
_cell.length_b   1.000
_cell.length_c   1.000
_cell.angle_alpha   90.00
_cell.angle_beta   90.00
_cell.angle_gamma   90.00
#
_symmetry.space_group_name_H-M   'P 1'
#
loop_
_entity.id
_entity.type
_entity.pdbx_description
1 polymer ?
#
loop_
_entity_poly.entity_id
_entity_poly.type
_entity_poly.pdbx_seq_one_letter_code
_entity_poly.pdbx_strand_id
1 'polypeptide(L)' 'AAMVAAGRFNQQQNNGNGNALATVYGAVTTGTLWRFLKLQEKTVTLDLAEYFLPPIEPILGKLVQMVEQD' A
#
# COMPACT_ATOMS: atom_id res chain seq x y z
N ALA A 1 -10.00 4.53 -7.77
CA ALA A 1 -9.00 5.47 -8.33
C ALA A 1 -8.02 6.04 -7.28
N ALA A 2 -7.83 5.39 -6.12
CA ALA A 2 -7.03 5.96 -5.01
C ALA A 2 -5.56 6.22 -5.38
N MET A 3 -4.89 5.29 -6.06
CA MET A 3 -3.49 5.47 -6.44
C MET A 3 -3.26 6.57 -7.49
N VAL A 4 -4.24 6.82 -8.36
CA VAL A 4 -4.19 7.94 -9.31
C VAL A 4 -4.32 9.27 -8.57
N ALA A 5 -5.23 9.34 -7.59
CA ALA A 5 -5.39 10.53 -6.76
C ALA A 5 -4.13 10.79 -5.91
N ALA A 6 -3.56 9.75 -5.29
CA ALA A 6 -2.30 9.83 -4.55
C ALA A 6 -1.15 10.29 -5.46
N GLY A 7 -1.08 9.78 -6.69
CA GLY A 7 -0.08 10.21 -7.67
C GLY A 7 -0.19 11.70 -8.02
N ARG A 8 -1.41 12.19 -8.27
CA ARG A 8 -1.67 13.61 -8.56
C ARG A 8 -1.37 14.51 -7.37
N PHE A 9 -1.75 14.10 -6.16
CA PHE A 9 -1.43 14.82 -4.94
C PHE A 9 0.09 14.92 -4.73
N ASN A 10 0.79 13.79 -4.85
CA ASN A 10 2.25 13.74 -4.70
C ASN A 10 2.96 14.61 -5.76
N GLN A 11 2.46 14.65 -6.99
CA GLN A 11 2.97 15.53 -8.04
C GLN A 11 2.77 17.02 -7.72
N GLN A 12 1.60 17.39 -7.20
CA GLN A 12 1.29 18.77 -6.83
C GLN A 12 2.14 19.25 -5.64
N GLN A 13 2.45 18.38 -4.68
CA GLN A 13 3.29 18.71 -3.53
C GLN A 13 4.78 18.88 -3.90
N ASN A 14 5.26 18.22 -4.96
CA ASN A 14 6.68 18.18 -5.33
C ASN A 14 7.21 19.39 -6.15
N ASN A 15 6.40 20.45 -6.36
CA ASN A 15 6.78 21.80 -6.82
C ASN A 15 8.06 21.91 -7.69
N GLY A 16 8.07 21.31 -8.88
CA GLY A 16 9.01 21.66 -9.96
C GLY A 16 10.46 21.18 -9.82
N ASN A 17 10.86 20.53 -8.72
CA ASN A 17 12.23 20.07 -8.52
C ASN A 17 12.48 18.72 -9.19
N GLY A 18 12.29 18.61 -10.52
CA GLY A 18 12.87 17.60 -11.43
C GLY A 18 12.86 16.10 -11.06
N ASN A 19 12.26 15.71 -9.94
CA ASN A 19 12.56 14.45 -9.29
C ASN A 19 11.49 13.42 -9.63
N ALA A 20 11.93 12.46 -10.44
CA ALA A 20 11.43 11.11 -10.61
C ALA A 20 9.91 10.93 -10.53
N LEU A 21 9.32 10.66 -11.70
CA LEU A 21 7.99 10.07 -11.91
C LEU A 21 7.38 9.49 -10.62
N ALA A 22 6.40 10.19 -10.06
CA ALA A 22 5.77 9.83 -8.79
C ALA A 22 5.27 8.39 -8.84
N THR A 23 6.03 7.50 -8.22
CA THR A 23 5.69 6.08 -8.13
C THR A 23 4.79 5.90 -6.94
N VAL A 24 3.60 5.35 -7.16
CA VAL A 24 2.65 5.04 -6.08
C VAL A 24 2.63 3.53 -5.89
N TYR A 25 2.89 3.09 -4.66
CA TYR A 25 2.76 1.69 -4.26
C TYR A 25 1.41 1.49 -3.58
N GLY A 26 0.83 0.32 -3.78
CA GLY A 26 -0.41 -0.07 -3.13
C GLY A 26 -0.49 -1.57 -2.95
N ALA A 27 -1.41 -1.97 -2.10
CA ALA A 27 -1.83 -3.34 -1.97
C ALA A 27 -3.32 -3.43 -2.28
N VAL A 28 -3.71 -4.43 -3.04
CA VAL A 28 -5.09 -4.91 -3.09
C VAL A 28 -5.12 -6.13 -2.18
N THR A 29 -5.80 -5.98 -1.06
CA THR A 29 -5.96 -7.06 -0.09
C THR A 29 -7.43 -7.39 0.10
N THR A 30 -7.73 -8.67 0.27
CA THR A 30 -9.02 -9.15 0.79
C THR A 30 -8.99 -9.33 2.32
N GLY A 31 -7.93 -8.85 2.99
CA GLY A 31 -7.62 -9.06 4.40
C GLY A 31 -6.73 -10.28 4.62
N THR A 32 -7.04 -11.40 3.97
CA THR A 32 -6.29 -12.67 4.08
C THR A 32 -5.43 -12.98 2.88
N LEU A 33 -5.65 -12.29 1.76
CA LEU A 33 -4.85 -12.44 0.57
C LEU A 33 -4.42 -11.05 0.11
N TRP A 34 -3.12 -10.88 -0.06
CA TRP A 34 -2.52 -9.62 -0.42
C TRP A 34 -1.88 -9.74 -1.78
N ARG A 35 -2.09 -8.73 -2.61
CA ARG A 35 -1.40 -8.55 -3.88
C ARG A 35 -0.89 -7.12 -3.95
N PHE A 36 0.29 -6.94 -4.52
CA PHE A 36 0.96 -5.65 -4.53
C PHE A 36 0.95 -5.06 -5.93
N LEU A 37 0.89 -3.73 -5.98
CA LEU A 37 0.86 -3.00 -7.23
C LEU A 37 1.69 -1.72 -7.15
N LYS A 38 2.17 -1.33 -8.32
CA LYS A 38 2.99 -0.14 -8.55
C LYS A 38 2.40 0.65 -9.71
N LEU A 39 2.08 1.91 -9.49
CA LEU A 39 1.71 2.86 -10.54
C LEU A 39 2.89 3.78 -10.80
N GLN A 40 3.37 3.80 -12.04
CA GLN A 40 4.35 4.76 -12.54
C GLN A 40 3.76 5.46 -13.75
N GLU A 41 3.65 6.79 -13.68
CA GLU A 41 2.95 7.60 -14.68
C GLU A 41 1.50 7.12 -14.90
N LYS A 42 1.28 6.31 -15.94
CA LYS A 42 -0.01 5.72 -16.34
C LYS A 42 0.07 4.20 -16.44
N THR A 43 1.20 3.60 -16.09
CA THR A 43 1.46 2.16 -16.16
C THR A 43 1.32 1.55 -14.78
N VAL A 44 0.47 0.52 -14.67
CA VAL A 44 0.32 -0.27 -13.45
C VAL A 44 1.04 -1.60 -13.65
N THR A 45 1.98 -1.90 -12.75
CA THR A 45 2.58 -3.23 -12.60
C THR A 45 1.90 -3.94 -11.44
N LEU A 46 1.51 -5.19 -11.67
CA LEU A 46 0.91 -6.08 -10.68
C LEU A 46 1.93 -7.16 -10.33
N ASP A 47 2.12 -7.40 -9.04
CA ASP A 47 2.63 -8.68 -8.58
C ASP A 47 1.50 -9.70 -8.67
N LEU A 48 1.72 -10.76 -9.44
CA LEU A 48 0.76 -11.86 -9.60
C LEU A 48 0.86 -12.89 -8.49
N ALA A 49 1.90 -12.80 -7.64
CA ALA A 49 2.00 -13.64 -6.46
C ALA A 49 0.88 -13.31 -5.48
N GLU A 50 0.30 -14.38 -4.94
CA GLU A 50 -0.78 -14.34 -3.97
C GLU A 50 -0.21 -14.62 -2.57
N TYR A 51 -0.19 -13.58 -1.73
CA TYR A 51 0.33 -13.68 -0.37
C TYR A 51 -0.83 -13.91 0.61
N PHE A 52 -1.00 -15.16 1.02
CA PHE A 52 -1.96 -15.51 2.06
C PHE A 52 -1.45 -15.02 3.43
N LEU A 53 -2.35 -14.63 4.31
CA LEU A 53 -2.06 -14.19 5.67
C LEU A 53 -2.29 -15.30 6.73
N PRO A 54 -1.41 -16.32 6.83
CA PRO A 54 -1.32 -17.16 8.04
C PRO A 54 0.10 -17.35 8.63
N PRO A 55 0.24 -17.52 9.98
CA PRO A 55 -0.77 -17.35 11.01
C PRO A 55 -0.84 -15.90 11.51
N ILE A 56 -2.00 -15.27 11.37
CA ILE A 56 -2.38 -13.91 11.79
C ILE A 56 -2.59 -13.79 13.31
N GLU A 57 -2.63 -14.92 14.02
CA GLU A 57 -2.96 -15.07 15.43
C GLU A 57 -2.06 -14.26 16.38
N PRO A 58 -0.73 -14.20 16.20
CA PRO A 58 0.13 -13.37 17.04
C PRO A 58 -0.07 -11.88 16.80
N ILE A 59 -0.44 -11.48 15.58
CA ILE A 59 -0.65 -10.08 15.17
C ILE A 59 -1.86 -9.52 15.92
N LEU A 60 -2.92 -10.32 16.02
CA LEU A 60 -4.11 -9.99 16.80
C LEU A 60 -3.83 -10.03 18.31
N GLY A 61 -3.01 -10.97 18.76
CA GLY A 61 -2.61 -11.06 20.17
C GLY A 61 -1.93 -9.78 20.69
N LYS A 62 -1.22 -9.03 19.85
CA LYS A 62 -0.61 -7.75 20.25
C LYS A 62 -1.56 -6.57 20.24
N LEU A 63 -2.48 -6.51 19.30
CA LEU A 63 -3.50 -5.47 19.32
C LEU A 63 -4.37 -5.58 20.59
N VAL A 64 -4.62 -6.80 21.08
CA VAL A 64 -5.29 -7.06 22.36
C VAL A 64 -4.50 -6.52 23.55
N GLN A 65 -3.23 -6.89 23.67
CA GLN A 65 -2.41 -6.43 24.80
C GLN A 65 -2.24 -4.91 24.86
N MET A 66 -2.23 -4.25 23.70
CA MET A 66 -2.12 -2.80 23.61
C MET A 66 -3.34 -2.07 24.16
N VAL A 67 -4.53 -2.66 24.05
CA VAL A 67 -5.77 -2.07 24.57
C VAL A 67 -5.98 -2.42 26.05
N GLU A 68 -5.35 -3.50 26.52
CA GLU A 68 -5.47 -3.98 27.90
C GLU A 68 -4.46 -3.35 28.88
N GLN A 69 -3.46 -2.61 28.40
CA GLN A 69 -2.43 -1.97 29.25
C GLN A 69 -2.71 -0.49 29.57
N ASP A 70 -3.85 0.04 29.13
CA ASP A 70 -4.37 1.36 29.52
C ASP A 70 -5.43 1.26 30.64
#